data_AF-A0A7C1WE92-F1
#
_entry.id   AF-A0A7C1WE92-F1
#
_cell.length_a   1.000
_cell.length_b   1.000
_cell.length_c   1.000
_cell.angle_alpha   90.00
_cell.angle_beta   90.00
_cell.angle_gamma   90.00
#
_symmetry.space_group_name_H-M   'P 1'
#
loop_
_entity.id
_entity.type
_entity.pdbx_description
1 polymer ?
#
loop_
_entity_poly.entity_id
_entity_poly.type
_entity_poly.pdbx_seq_one_letter_code
_entity_poly.pdbx_strand_id
1 'polypeptide(L)' 'ALAVPLLVTYSETGLVPRFPTAVLSTGIMILSFLSLACGLILDSVSRGRREVKALAYLSLPSIAEVLDPSPRR' A
#
# COMPACT_ATOMS: atom_id res chain seq x y z
N ALA A 1 21.68 17.44 -17.47
CA ALA A 1 21.57 18.48 -18.52
C ALA A 1 21.30 17.86 -19.91
N LEU A 2 20.23 17.06 -20.06
CA LEU A 2 19.84 16.40 -21.33
C LEU A 2 18.38 16.71 -21.75
N ALA A 3 17.63 17.44 -20.91
CA ALA A 3 16.20 17.76 -21.14
C ALA A 3 15.98 19.02 -21.98
N VAL A 4 16.98 19.90 -22.07
CA VAL A 4 16.90 21.17 -22.80
C VAL A 4 16.71 20.99 -24.32
N PRO A 5 17.47 20.14 -25.05
CA PRO A 5 17.26 19.95 -26.49
C PRO A 5 15.92 19.26 -26.81
N LEU A 6 15.33 18.61 -25.81
CA LEU A 6 14.08 17.85 -25.87
C LEU A 6 12.85 18.78 -25.90
N LEU A 7 12.89 19.86 -25.09
CA LEU A 7 11.88 20.91 -25.05
C LEU A 7 11.94 21.81 -26.29
N VAL A 8 13.13 22.09 -26.82
CA VAL A 8 13.31 22.90 -28.04
C VAL A 8 12.76 22.19 -29.28
N THR A 9 12.98 20.88 -29.42
CA THR A 9 12.35 20.08 -30.49
C THR A 9 10.83 19.93 -30.34
N TYR A 10 10.28 20.09 -29.13
CA TYR A 10 8.82 20.03 -28.89
C TYR A 10 8.12 21.29 -29.41
N SER A 11 8.74 22.46 -29.27
CA SER A 11 8.21 23.74 -29.74
C SER A 11 8.25 23.92 -31.25
N GLU A 12 9.16 23.23 -31.96
CA GLU A 12 9.34 23.43 -33.40
C GLU A 12 8.51 22.50 -34.30
N THR A 13 8.27 21.24 -33.91
CA THR A 13 7.65 20.26 -34.82
C THR A 13 6.21 19.87 -34.52
N GLY A 14 5.66 20.18 -33.33
CA GLY A 14 4.27 19.87 -32.94
C GLY A 14 3.90 18.37 -32.87
N LEU A 15 4.70 17.49 -33.48
CA LEU A 15 4.64 16.04 -33.34
C LEU A 15 5.82 15.56 -32.48
N VAL A 16 5.46 14.88 -31.40
CA VAL A 16 6.39 14.22 -30.49
C VAL A 16 6.75 12.86 -31.10
N PRO A 17 8.01 12.57 -31.50
CA PRO A 17 8.42 11.23 -31.93
C PRO A 17 8.43 10.18 -30.79
N ARG A 18 7.87 10.53 -29.62
CA ARG A 18 8.00 9.87 -28.30
C ARG A 18 6.66 9.56 -27.64
N PHE A 19 5.58 9.44 -28.42
CA PHE A 19 4.29 8.96 -27.93
C PHE A 19 4.39 7.65 -27.11
N PRO A 20 5.22 6.64 -27.49
CA PRO A 20 5.29 5.39 -26.73
C PRO A 20 5.82 5.56 -25.31
N THR A 21 6.84 6.41 -25.12
CA THR A 21 7.49 6.57 -23.81
C THR A 21 6.67 7.41 -22.83
N ALA A 22 5.89 8.39 -23.32
CA ALA A 22 4.99 9.16 -22.46
C ALA A 22 3.86 8.28 -21.93
N VAL A 23 3.28 7.43 -22.77
CA VAL A 23 2.21 6.49 -22.40
C VAL A 23 2.73 5.38 -21.47
N LEU A 24 3.92 4.84 -21.72
CA LEU A 24 4.57 3.91 -20.78
C LEU A 24 4.83 4.58 -19.42
N SER A 25 5.31 5.82 -19.41
CA SER A 25 5.56 6.56 -18.16
C SER A 25 4.27 6.81 -17.39
N THR A 26 3.19 7.26 -18.05
CA THR A 26 1.90 7.48 -17.38
C THR A 26 1.29 6.17 -16.92
N GLY A 27 1.39 5.10 -17.71
CA GLY A 27 0.94 3.76 -17.35
C GLY A 27 1.65 3.22 -16.09
N ILE A 28 2.98 3.33 -16.04
CA ILE A 28 3.76 2.93 -14.86
C ILE A 28 3.42 3.81 -13.65
N MET A 29 3.23 5.12 -13.83
CA MET A 29 2.87 6.02 -12.74
C MET A 29 1.51 5.64 -12.12
N ILE A 30 0.51 5.34 -12.96
CA ILE A 30 -0.83 4.91 -12.52
C ILE A 30 -0.76 3.55 -11.83
N LEU A 31 -0.07 2.56 -12.43
CA LEU A 31 0.11 1.23 -11.83
C LEU A 31 0.84 1.30 -10.48
N SER A 32 1.87 2.14 -10.38
CA SER A 32 2.61 2.35 -9.13
C SER A 32 1.70 2.92 -8.04
N PHE A 33 0.89 3.94 -8.38
CA PHE A 33 -0.04 4.55 -7.44
C PHE A 33 -1.13 3.56 -6.99
N LEU A 34 -1.66 2.77 -7.92
CA LEU A 34 -2.66 1.74 -7.62
C LEU A 34 -2.08 0.62 -6.74
N SER A 35 -0.87 0.16 -7.04
CA SER A 35 -0.17 -0.84 -6.24
C SER A 35 0.12 -0.32 -4.83
N LEU A 36 0.52 0.94 -4.70
CA LEU A 36 0.75 1.58 -3.41
C LEU A 36 -0.54 1.70 -2.60
N ALA A 37 -1.64 2.15 -3.22
CA ALA A 37 -2.94 2.20 -2.57
C ALA A 37 -3.40 0.80 -2.09
N CYS A 38 -3.28 -0.21 -2.95
CA CYS A 38 -3.60 -1.59 -2.60
C CYS A 38 -2.72 -2.10 -1.44
N GLY A 39 -1.42 -1.81 -1.46
CA GLY A 39 -0.48 -2.17 -0.41
C GLY A 39 -0.82 -1.52 0.93
N LEU A 40 -1.20 -0.23 0.95
CA LEU A 40 -1.64 0.46 2.17
C LEU A 40 -2.92 -0.14 2.74
N ILE A 41 -3.88 -0.51 1.89
CA ILE A 41 -5.10 -1.19 2.30
C ILE A 41 -4.76 -2.57 2.91
N LEU A 42 -3.87 -3.32 2.26
CA LEU A 42 -3.44 -4.63 2.74
C LEU A 42 -2.70 -4.56 4.08
N ASP A 43 -1.85 -3.54 4.28
CA ASP A 43 -1.17 -3.32 5.56
C ASP A 43 -2.17 -2.97 6.66
N SER A 44 -3.14 -2.10 6.35
CA SER A 44 -4.21 -1.70 7.26
C SER A 44 -5.05 -2.91 7.71
N VAL A 45 -5.53 -3.74 6.77
CA VAL A 45 -6.31 -4.94 7.12
C VAL A 45 -5.45 -6.02 7.77
N SER A 46 -4.18 -6.14 7.41
CA SER A 46 -3.26 -7.11 8.04
C SER A 46 -3.02 -6.77 9.52
N ARG A 47 -2.88 -5.48 9.86
CA ARG A 47 -2.85 -5.01 11.25
C ARG A 47 -4.17 -5.25 11.95
N GLY A 48 -5.29 -4.86 11.34
CA GLY A 48 -6.63 -5.11 11.90
C GLY A 48 -6.89 -6.60 12.20
N ARG A 49 -6.48 -7.51 11.30
CA ARG A 49 -6.60 -8.97 11.53
C ARG A 49 -5.75 -9.46 12.70
N ARG A 50 -4.59 -8.85 12.96
CA ARG A 50 -3.76 -9.19 14.13
C ARG A 50 -4.40 -8.68 15.42
N GLU A 51 -4.92 -7.47 15.41
CA GLU A 51 -5.60 -6.87 16.56
C GLU A 51 -6.87 -7.64 16.93
N VAL A 52 -7.70 -8.03 15.95
CA VAL A 52 -8.91 -8.84 16.18
C VAL A 52 -8.57 -10.20 16.80
N LYS A 53 -7.51 -10.86 16.33
CA LYS A 53 -7.05 -12.11 16.94
C LYS A 53 -6.58 -11.89 18.38
N ALA A 54 -5.83 -10.81 18.66
CA ALA A 54 -5.39 -10.49 20.01
C ALA A 54 -6.57 -10.23 20.95
N LEU A 55 -7.60 -9.51 20.50
CA LEU A 55 -8.83 -9.31 21.26
C LEU A 55 -9.59 -10.63 21.50
N ALA A 56 -9.66 -11.51 20.51
CA ALA A 56 -10.25 -12.83 20.66
C ALA A 56 -9.50 -13.69 21.70
N TYR A 57 -8.16 -13.61 21.73
CA TYR A 57 -7.36 -14.26 22.77
C TYR A 57 -7.61 -13.67 24.16
N LEU A 58 -7.81 -12.35 24.26
CA LEU A 58 -8.13 -11.69 25.53
C LEU A 58 -9.55 -12.01 26.03
N SER A 59 -10.46 -12.33 25.11
CA SER A 59 -11.86 -12.71 25.43
C SER A 59 -11.99 -14.13 25.96
N LEU A 60 -10.96 -14.97 25.78
CA LEU A 60 -10.92 -16.30 26.36
C LEU A 60 -10.54 -16.20 27.84
N PRO A 61 -11.15 -17.03 28.72
CA PRO A 61 -10.78 -17.06 30.13
C PRO A 61 -9.31 -17.40 30.27
N SER A 62 -8.62 -16.66 31.15
CA SER A 62 -7.18 -16.83 31.32
C SER A 62 -6.88 -18.21 31.90
N ILE A 63 -5.80 -18.85 31.43
CA ILE A 63 -5.43 -20.19 31.91
C ILE A 63 -5.13 -20.22 33.41
N ALA A 64 -4.78 -19.07 34.00
CA ALA A 64 -4.63 -18.89 35.44
C ALA A 64 -5.96 -19.08 36.20
N GLU A 65 -7.08 -18.65 35.62
CA GLU A 65 -8.43 -18.80 36.20
C GLU A 65 -8.94 -20.25 36.09
N VAL A 66 -8.53 -20.99 35.06
CA VAL A 66 -8.89 -22.41 34.91
C VAL A 66 -8.07 -23.32 35.83
N LEU A 67 -6.80 -22.97 36.07
CA LEU A 67 -5.90 -23.77 36.91
C LEU A 67 -6.02 -23.48 38.41
N ASP A 68 -6.57 -22.32 38.79
CA ASP A 68 -6.85 -21.96 40.18
C ASP A 68 -8.37 -22.07 40.46
N PRO A 69 -8.87 -23.16 41.10
CA PRO A 69 -10.28 -23.29 41.45
C PRO A 69 -10.68 -22.42 42.66
N SER A 70 -9.84 -21.46 43.05
CA SER A 70 -10.13 -20.55 44.16
C SER A 70 -11.10 -19.45 43.73
N PRO A 71 -12.27 -19.30 44.39
CA PRO A 71 -13.18 -18.20 44.13
C PRO A 71 -12.60 -16.93 44.76
N ARG A 72 -11.62 -16.31 44.11
CA ARG A 72 -11.13 -15.00 44.54
C ARG A 72 -12.01 -13.90 43.97
N ARG A 73 -13.01 -13.57 44.80
CA ARG A 73 -13.71 -12.28 45.01
C ARG A 73 -13.67 -11.25 43.89
#